data_AF-A0A554VRK7-F1
#
_entry.id   AF-A0A554VRK7-F1
#
_cell.length_a   1.000
_cell.length_b   1.000
_cell.length_c   1.000
_cell.angle_alpha   90.00
_cell.angle_beta   90.00
_cell.angle_gamma   90.00
#
_symmetry.space_group_name_H-M   'P 1'
#
loop_
_entity.id
_entity.type
_entity.pdbx_description
1 polymer ?
#
loop_
_entity_poly.entity_id
_entity_poly.type
_entity_poly.pdbx_seq_one_letter_code
_entity_poly.pdbx_strand_id
1 'polypeptide(L)'
;MENEAVRYYVLKSKKQPISWQLRTNNVFKNRIVDGKSIGLRQMIYVMGGHSIWKEDYPKEIEPKVKQLWFEEGKLSVNKSDSILIEYLENHPEYNTVFKLDDPEAEAVAELAALEKVDEVKTLLGELEDYSALAQALTSSTVNAAYFTPSKKKLICYKQAQKDPDRVLKALRDPKTETAYYVMLAFSNNILSVDPSKTNVVWGDTREIVMPITLGKKQVATVVDYIVDDKGNDLFLEINKRIQRLSTASRPVRSKAKKTVSRKTA
;
A
#
# COMPACT_ATOMS: atom_id res chain seq x y z
N MET A 1 -33.96 -22.08 -30.30
CA MET A 1 -33.83 -21.80 -28.86
C MET A 1 -32.50 -21.10 -28.71
N GLU A 2 -32.52 -19.78 -28.90
CA GLU A 2 -31.33 -18.96 -28.66
C GLU A 2 -30.97 -19.09 -27.18
N ASN A 3 -29.71 -19.42 -26.90
CA ASN A 3 -29.16 -19.29 -25.55
C ASN A 3 -29.29 -17.82 -25.17
N GLU A 4 -30.36 -17.47 -24.44
CA GLU A 4 -30.47 -16.16 -23.79
C GLU A 4 -29.26 -16.04 -22.88
N ALA A 5 -28.27 -15.27 -23.32
CA ALA A 5 -27.05 -15.14 -22.58
C ALA A 5 -27.39 -14.41 -21.27
N VAL A 6 -27.28 -15.12 -20.15
CA VAL A 6 -27.58 -14.59 -18.81
C VAL A 6 -26.38 -13.78 -18.30
N ARG A 7 -26.64 -12.70 -17.56
CA ARG A 7 -25.66 -12.00 -16.71
C ARG A 7 -25.91 -12.36 -15.25
N TYR A 8 -24.84 -12.56 -14.52
CA TYR A 8 -24.91 -12.82 -13.09
C TYR A 8 -24.38 -11.61 -12.31
N TYR A 9 -25.07 -11.26 -11.24
CA TYR A 9 -24.58 -10.33 -10.23
C TYR A 9 -24.35 -11.10 -8.93
N VAL A 10 -23.25 -10.82 -8.26
CA VAL A 10 -22.82 -11.53 -7.03
C VAL A 10 -22.68 -10.57 -5.86
N LEU A 11 -23.07 -11.02 -4.67
CA LEU A 11 -22.79 -10.28 -3.44
C LEU A 11 -21.28 -10.30 -3.14
N LYS A 12 -20.71 -9.16 -2.73
CA LYS A 12 -19.29 -9.04 -2.34
C LYS A 12 -19.00 -9.60 -0.94
N SER A 13 -20.05 -9.90 -0.16
CA SER A 13 -19.92 -10.49 1.16
C SER A 13 -19.32 -11.91 1.08
N LYS A 14 -18.40 -12.25 2.01
CA LYS A 14 -17.91 -13.63 2.17
C LYS A 14 -18.99 -14.61 2.62
N LYS A 15 -20.08 -14.11 3.19
CA LYS A 15 -21.26 -14.90 3.56
C LYS A 15 -22.25 -14.88 2.40
N GLN A 16 -22.63 -16.05 1.92
CA GLN A 16 -23.69 -16.25 0.93
C GLN A 16 -24.98 -16.62 1.68
N PRO A 17 -25.86 -15.65 1.95
CA PRO A 17 -27.16 -15.96 2.54
C PRO A 17 -28.00 -16.78 1.56
N ILE A 18 -28.90 -17.61 2.07
CA ILE A 18 -29.86 -18.39 1.26
C ILE A 18 -30.69 -17.43 0.39
N SER A 19 -31.16 -16.33 0.98
CA SER A 19 -31.83 -15.25 0.27
C SER A 19 -31.41 -13.90 0.83
N TRP A 20 -31.26 -12.92 -0.05
CA TRP A 20 -31.02 -11.53 0.31
C TRP A 20 -31.79 -10.59 -0.62
N GLN A 21 -32.52 -9.65 -0.04
CA GLN A 21 -33.32 -8.71 -0.81
C GLN A 21 -32.51 -7.44 -1.09
N LEU A 22 -32.39 -7.08 -2.37
CA LEU A 22 -31.85 -5.79 -2.75
C LEU A 22 -32.82 -4.69 -2.35
N ARG A 23 -32.31 -3.61 -1.75
CA ARG A 23 -33.14 -2.46 -1.42
C ARG A 23 -33.64 -1.81 -2.71
N THR A 24 -34.95 -1.87 -2.95
CA THR A 24 -35.58 -1.22 -4.11
C THR A 24 -36.35 0.05 -3.76
N ASN A 25 -36.69 0.22 -2.48
CA ASN A 25 -37.46 1.37 -1.99
C ASN A 25 -36.55 2.56 -1.63
N ASN A 26 -37.03 3.77 -1.96
CA ASN A 26 -36.35 5.03 -1.63
C ASN A 26 -34.87 5.03 -2.08
N VAL A 27 -34.61 4.56 -3.28
CA VAL A 27 -33.29 4.60 -3.92
C VAL A 27 -33.20 5.88 -4.73
N PHE A 28 -32.17 6.69 -4.47
CA PHE A 28 -31.97 7.96 -5.13
C PHE A 28 -30.57 8.02 -5.72
N LYS A 29 -30.47 8.60 -6.92
CA LYS A 29 -29.20 8.89 -7.57
C LYS A 29 -29.31 10.15 -8.40
N ASN A 30 -28.18 10.82 -8.61
CA ASN A 30 -28.10 11.93 -9.54
C ASN A 30 -28.40 11.43 -10.95
N ARG A 31 -29.48 11.92 -11.55
CA ARG A 31 -29.77 11.67 -12.96
C ARG A 31 -28.91 12.60 -13.81
N ILE A 32 -28.30 12.05 -14.84
CA ILE A 32 -27.46 12.77 -15.79
C ILE A 32 -28.16 12.69 -17.15
N VAL A 33 -28.42 13.84 -17.76
CA VAL A 33 -29.00 13.97 -19.10
C VAL A 33 -28.08 14.89 -19.90
N ASP A 34 -27.63 14.44 -21.06
CA ASP A 34 -26.70 15.17 -21.93
C ASP A 34 -25.44 15.71 -21.21
N GLY A 35 -24.87 14.89 -20.32
CA GLY A 35 -23.68 15.22 -19.54
C GLY A 35 -23.90 16.22 -18.39
N LYS A 36 -25.14 16.68 -18.16
CA LYS A 36 -25.49 17.59 -17.05
C LYS A 36 -26.29 16.85 -15.99
N SER A 37 -25.91 17.04 -14.73
CA SER A 37 -26.69 16.51 -13.61
C SER A 37 -27.93 17.38 -13.38
N ILE A 38 -29.09 16.74 -13.40
CA ILE A 38 -30.40 17.36 -13.13
C ILE A 38 -30.87 17.13 -11.67
N GLY A 39 -29.93 16.74 -10.81
CA GLY A 39 -30.11 16.51 -9.38
C GLY A 39 -30.51 15.09 -9.00
N LEU A 40 -30.76 14.89 -7.70
CA LEU A 40 -31.19 13.62 -7.12
C LEU A 40 -32.59 13.26 -7.59
N ARG A 41 -32.73 12.08 -8.20
CA ARG A 41 -33.99 11.52 -8.67
C ARG A 41 -34.19 10.12 -8.11
N GLN A 42 -35.45 9.75 -7.93
CA GLN A 42 -35.81 8.42 -7.45
C GLN A 42 -35.68 7.39 -8.57
N MET A 43 -34.93 6.33 -8.30
CA MET A 43 -34.82 5.18 -9.18
C MET A 43 -35.82 4.10 -8.76
N ILE A 44 -36.43 3.45 -9.75
CA ILE A 44 -37.31 2.30 -9.58
C ILE A 44 -37.06 1.30 -10.71
N TYR A 45 -37.33 0.02 -10.45
CA TYR A 45 -37.37 -0.99 -11.48
C TYR A 45 -38.80 -1.54 -11.61
N VAL A 46 -39.33 -1.44 -12.83
CA VAL A 46 -40.65 -1.92 -13.21
C VAL A 46 -40.47 -2.93 -14.34
N MET A 47 -41.02 -4.12 -14.16
CA MET A 47 -40.91 -5.18 -15.16
C MET A 47 -41.64 -4.77 -16.46
N GLY A 48 -40.94 -4.80 -17.59
CA GLY A 48 -41.47 -4.32 -18.88
C GLY A 48 -41.59 -2.79 -19.00
N GLY A 49 -41.03 -2.04 -18.05
CA GLY A 49 -40.94 -0.59 -18.11
C GLY A 49 -39.97 -0.09 -19.17
N HIS A 50 -39.97 1.22 -19.43
CA HIS A 50 -39.12 1.87 -20.42
C HIS A 50 -38.05 2.80 -19.80
N SER A 51 -38.06 2.97 -18.47
CA SER A 51 -37.10 3.82 -17.76
C SER A 51 -36.90 3.35 -16.30
N ILE A 52 -35.72 3.63 -15.76
CA ILE A 52 -35.37 3.43 -14.34
C ILE A 52 -35.82 4.60 -13.45
N TRP A 53 -36.28 5.71 -14.02
CA TRP A 53 -36.61 6.92 -13.26
C TRP A 53 -38.11 7.00 -13.00
N LYS A 54 -38.50 7.21 -11.72
CA LYS A 54 -39.92 7.25 -11.33
C LYS A 54 -40.71 8.36 -12.03
N GLU A 55 -40.06 9.48 -12.32
CA GLU A 55 -40.69 10.66 -12.94
C GLU A 55 -41.08 10.46 -14.41
N ASP A 56 -40.53 9.44 -15.07
CA ASP A 56 -40.84 9.13 -16.47
C ASP A 56 -42.17 8.35 -16.61
N TYR A 57 -42.74 7.86 -15.50
CA TYR A 57 -44.03 7.16 -15.50
C TYR A 57 -45.20 8.13 -15.25
N PRO A 58 -46.40 7.86 -15.81
CA PRO A 58 -47.59 8.68 -15.58
C PRO A 58 -47.91 8.78 -14.09
N LYS A 59 -48.14 10.02 -13.59
CA LYS A 59 -48.41 10.28 -12.17
C LYS A 59 -49.69 9.63 -11.65
N GLU A 60 -50.61 9.29 -12.55
CA GLU A 60 -51.92 8.69 -12.26
C GLU A 60 -51.82 7.20 -11.94
N ILE A 61 -50.71 6.54 -12.34
CA ILE A 61 -50.49 5.12 -12.16
C ILE A 61 -49.32 4.92 -11.22
N GLU A 62 -49.54 4.30 -10.07
CA GLU A 62 -48.43 3.88 -9.22
C GLU A 62 -47.69 2.70 -9.88
N PRO A 63 -46.41 2.88 -10.27
CA PRO A 63 -45.65 1.81 -10.89
C PRO A 63 -45.43 0.66 -9.89
N LYS A 64 -45.71 -0.57 -10.34
CA LYS A 64 -45.45 -1.78 -9.54
C LYS A 64 -43.95 -2.06 -9.50
N VAL A 65 -43.29 -1.60 -8.44
CA VAL A 65 -41.85 -1.82 -8.22
C VAL A 65 -41.60 -3.29 -7.92
N LYS A 66 -40.76 -3.93 -8.73
CA LYS A 66 -40.38 -5.34 -8.55
C LYS A 66 -39.27 -5.46 -7.51
N GLN A 67 -39.46 -6.35 -6.54
CA GLN A 67 -38.41 -6.70 -5.58
C GLN A 67 -37.39 -7.62 -6.25
N LEU A 68 -36.11 -7.39 -5.94
CA LEU A 68 -34.99 -8.15 -6.49
C LEU A 68 -34.35 -8.96 -5.36
N TRP A 69 -34.16 -10.25 -5.61
CA TRP A 69 -33.65 -11.21 -4.63
C TRP A 69 -32.39 -11.87 -5.16
N PHE A 70 -31.35 -11.86 -4.35
CA PHE A 70 -30.16 -12.69 -4.55
C PHE A 70 -30.42 -14.02 -3.84
N GLU A 71 -30.37 -15.11 -4.59
CA GLU A 71 -30.48 -16.48 -4.11
C GLU A 71 -29.08 -17.07 -4.05
N GLU A 72 -28.70 -17.62 -2.89
CA GLU A 72 -27.34 -18.14 -2.65
C GLU A 72 -26.24 -17.11 -2.98
N GLY A 73 -26.55 -15.83 -2.82
CA GLY A 73 -25.66 -14.71 -3.12
C GLY A 73 -25.52 -14.35 -4.61
N LYS A 74 -26.34 -14.92 -5.49
CA LYS A 74 -26.37 -14.63 -6.94
C LYS A 74 -27.73 -14.10 -7.39
N LEU A 75 -27.71 -13.17 -8.35
CA LEU A 75 -28.89 -12.69 -9.07
C LEU A 75 -28.67 -12.94 -10.56
N SER A 76 -29.55 -13.73 -11.15
CA SER A 76 -29.57 -14.03 -12.60
C SER A 76 -30.41 -12.99 -13.33
N VAL A 77 -29.86 -12.37 -14.36
CA VAL A 77 -30.50 -11.32 -15.17
C VAL A 77 -30.36 -11.68 -16.64
N ASN A 78 -31.47 -11.64 -17.39
CA ASN A 78 -31.44 -11.83 -18.83
C ASN A 78 -30.77 -10.61 -19.49
N LYS A 79 -29.82 -10.82 -20.42
CA LYS A 79 -29.16 -9.72 -21.16
C LYS A 79 -30.13 -8.85 -21.95
N SER A 80 -31.29 -9.39 -22.32
CA SER A 80 -32.34 -8.65 -23.03
C SER A 80 -33.05 -7.61 -22.14
N ASP A 81 -32.99 -7.76 -20.80
CA ASP A 81 -33.60 -6.79 -19.87
C ASP A 81 -32.63 -5.63 -19.59
N SER A 82 -32.50 -4.74 -20.57
CA SER A 82 -31.62 -3.57 -20.50
C SER A 82 -31.95 -2.64 -19.34
N ILE A 83 -33.24 -2.53 -18.97
CA ILE A 83 -33.70 -1.66 -17.89
C ILE A 83 -33.28 -2.21 -16.53
N LEU A 84 -33.37 -3.53 -16.31
CA LEU A 84 -32.86 -4.14 -15.08
C LEU A 84 -31.35 -3.99 -14.95
N ILE A 85 -30.62 -4.19 -16.05
CA ILE A 85 -29.16 -4.01 -16.10
C ILE A 85 -28.81 -2.56 -15.77
N GLU A 86 -29.46 -1.60 -16.42
CA GLU A 86 -29.26 -0.16 -16.16
C GLU A 86 -29.56 0.20 -14.71
N TYR A 87 -30.64 -0.35 -14.13
CA TYR A 87 -31.01 -0.14 -12.74
C TYR A 87 -29.94 -0.67 -11.78
N LEU A 88 -29.45 -1.89 -12.00
CA LEU A 88 -28.44 -2.55 -11.17
C LEU A 88 -27.09 -1.86 -11.24
N GLU A 89 -26.60 -1.54 -12.45
CA GLU A 89 -25.32 -0.85 -12.65
C GLU A 89 -25.36 0.59 -12.11
N ASN A 90 -26.54 1.22 -12.13
CA ASN A 90 -26.72 2.53 -11.52
C ASN A 90 -27.02 2.48 -10.02
N HIS A 91 -27.30 1.33 -9.43
CA HIS A 91 -27.70 1.24 -8.04
C HIS A 91 -26.59 1.76 -7.09
N PRO A 92 -26.92 2.52 -6.01
CA PRO A 92 -25.91 3.00 -5.06
C PRO A 92 -25.10 1.88 -4.38
N GLU A 93 -25.70 0.70 -4.28
CA GLU A 93 -25.07 -0.49 -3.69
C GLU A 93 -24.23 -1.30 -4.69
N TYR A 94 -24.17 -0.89 -5.97
CA TYR A 94 -23.31 -1.48 -6.99
C TYR A 94 -21.83 -1.20 -6.67
N ASN A 95 -20.98 -2.20 -6.85
CA ASN A 95 -19.57 -2.26 -6.45
C ASN A 95 -19.28 -2.12 -4.94
N THR A 96 -20.30 -1.89 -4.09
CA THR A 96 -20.15 -1.85 -2.63
C THR A 96 -20.70 -3.12 -1.98
N VAL A 97 -21.96 -3.47 -2.24
CA VAL A 97 -22.63 -4.66 -1.70
C VAL A 97 -22.64 -5.80 -2.72
N PHE A 98 -22.88 -5.50 -3.99
CA PHE A 98 -22.89 -6.47 -5.07
C PHE A 98 -22.14 -5.95 -6.29
N LYS A 99 -21.75 -6.83 -7.20
CA LYS A 99 -21.05 -6.49 -8.45
C LYS A 99 -21.47 -7.44 -9.56
N LEU A 100 -21.11 -7.09 -10.80
CA LEU A 100 -21.20 -8.03 -11.93
C LEU A 100 -20.22 -9.19 -11.69
N ASP A 101 -20.69 -10.41 -11.90
CA ASP A 101 -19.85 -11.62 -11.88
C ASP A 101 -19.08 -11.68 -13.21
N ASP A 102 -17.82 -11.24 -13.15
CA ASP A 102 -16.90 -11.31 -14.29
C ASP A 102 -15.66 -12.11 -13.85
N PRO A 103 -15.72 -13.44 -13.97
CA PRO A 103 -14.63 -14.29 -13.49
C PRO A 103 -13.33 -14.06 -14.27
N GLU A 104 -13.41 -13.63 -15.53
CA GLU A 104 -12.23 -13.31 -16.33
C GLU A 104 -11.57 -12.02 -15.83
N ALA A 105 -12.34 -10.95 -15.62
CA ALA A 105 -11.79 -9.70 -15.09
C ALA A 105 -11.24 -9.87 -13.67
N GLU A 106 -11.88 -10.70 -12.84
CA GLU A 106 -11.38 -11.04 -11.50
C GLU A 106 -10.08 -11.83 -11.55
N ALA A 107 -10.01 -12.84 -12.42
CA ALA A 107 -8.79 -13.62 -12.62
C ALA A 107 -7.64 -12.74 -13.11
N VAL A 108 -7.90 -11.81 -14.05
CA VAL A 108 -6.89 -10.84 -14.53
C VAL A 108 -6.41 -9.92 -13.40
N ALA A 109 -7.33 -9.41 -12.57
CA ALA A 109 -6.97 -8.54 -11.46
C ALA A 109 -6.17 -9.28 -10.38
N GLU A 110 -6.54 -10.52 -10.07
CA GLU A 110 -5.82 -11.37 -9.12
C GLU A 110 -4.44 -11.76 -9.65
N LEU A 111 -4.34 -12.15 -10.92
CA LEU A 111 -3.08 -12.44 -11.59
C LEU A 111 -2.14 -11.22 -11.53
N ALA A 112 -2.63 -10.04 -11.90
CA ALA A 112 -1.83 -8.81 -11.84
C ALA A 112 -1.34 -8.49 -10.42
N ALA A 113 -2.12 -8.80 -9.38
CA ALA A 113 -1.70 -8.63 -8.00
C ALA A 113 -0.58 -9.62 -7.62
N LEU A 114 -0.67 -10.87 -8.07
CA LEU A 114 0.37 -11.89 -7.86
C LEU A 114 1.66 -11.57 -8.62
N GLU A 115 1.54 -11.17 -9.89
CA GLU A 115 2.69 -10.78 -10.73
C GLU A 115 3.47 -9.62 -10.10
N LYS A 116 2.78 -8.61 -9.54
CA LYS A 116 3.43 -7.53 -8.80
C LYS A 116 4.22 -8.02 -7.59
N VAL A 117 3.67 -8.97 -6.83
CA VAL A 117 4.38 -9.54 -5.68
C VAL A 117 5.64 -10.27 -6.15
N ASP A 118 5.57 -10.99 -7.25
CA ASP A 118 6.70 -11.73 -7.79
C ASP A 118 7.76 -10.82 -8.44
N GLU A 119 7.36 -9.72 -9.09
CA GLU A 119 8.25 -8.64 -9.54
C GLU A 119 9.05 -8.10 -8.35
N VAL A 120 8.37 -7.72 -7.27
CA VAL A 120 9.02 -7.20 -6.06
C VAL A 120 9.95 -8.23 -5.43
N LYS A 121 9.57 -9.51 -5.36
CA LYS A 121 10.45 -10.56 -4.84
C LYS A 121 11.72 -10.75 -5.69
N THR A 122 11.59 -10.60 -7.00
CA THR A 122 12.72 -10.70 -7.93
C THR A 122 13.70 -9.56 -7.66
N LEU A 123 13.21 -8.32 -7.58
CA LEU A 123 14.03 -7.16 -7.20
C LEU A 123 14.69 -7.33 -5.83
N LEU A 124 13.96 -7.86 -4.84
CA LEU A 124 14.52 -8.16 -3.53
C LEU A 124 15.62 -9.24 -3.59
N GLY A 125 15.56 -10.16 -4.55
CA GLY A 125 16.55 -11.21 -4.74
C GLY A 125 17.90 -10.69 -5.24
N GLU A 126 17.89 -9.57 -5.95
CA GLU A 126 19.09 -8.91 -6.50
C GLU A 126 19.83 -8.05 -5.46
N LEU A 127 19.19 -7.73 -4.33
CA LEU A 127 19.79 -6.90 -3.29
C LEU A 127 20.82 -7.67 -2.46
N GLU A 128 22.02 -7.09 -2.33
CA GLU A 128 23.05 -7.58 -1.40
C GLU A 128 22.80 -7.15 0.04
N ASP A 129 22.30 -5.92 0.25
CA ASP A 129 21.98 -5.38 1.57
C ASP A 129 20.50 -4.95 1.68
N TYR A 130 19.84 -5.43 2.73
CA TYR A 130 18.46 -5.13 3.04
C TYR A 130 18.31 -4.06 4.12
N SER A 131 19.41 -3.47 4.61
CA SER A 131 19.40 -2.62 5.80
C SER A 131 18.58 -1.35 5.64
N ALA A 132 18.78 -0.61 4.55
CA ALA A 132 18.03 0.61 4.29
C ALA A 132 16.54 0.33 4.06
N LEU A 133 16.25 -0.68 3.24
CA LEU A 133 14.89 -1.09 2.93
C LEU A 133 14.15 -1.59 4.18
N ALA A 134 14.78 -2.47 4.97
CA ALA A 134 14.19 -2.97 6.20
C ALA A 134 13.87 -1.83 7.18
N GLN A 135 14.74 -0.82 7.28
CA GLN A 135 14.47 0.35 8.11
C GLN A 135 13.29 1.17 7.60
N ALA A 136 13.19 1.43 6.30
CA ALA A 136 12.09 2.19 5.70
C ALA A 136 10.73 1.48 5.83
N LEU A 137 10.74 0.15 5.83
CA LEU A 137 9.53 -0.67 5.97
C LEU A 137 9.11 -0.87 7.43
N THR A 138 10.04 -0.71 8.37
CA THR A 138 9.80 -0.87 9.82
C THR A 138 9.16 0.40 10.42
N SER A 139 8.46 0.27 11.55
CA SER A 139 7.91 1.42 12.27
C SER A 139 9.02 2.35 12.78
N SER A 140 8.73 3.65 12.88
CA SER A 140 9.71 4.68 13.32
C SER A 140 10.27 4.49 14.74
N THR A 141 9.65 3.62 15.53
CA THR A 141 10.07 3.30 16.91
C THR A 141 11.11 2.18 16.98
N VAL A 142 11.25 1.40 15.91
CA VAL A 142 12.12 0.22 15.89
C VAL A 142 13.30 0.49 14.98
N ASN A 143 14.50 0.45 15.56
CA ASN A 143 15.73 0.59 14.81
C ASN A 143 16.15 -0.77 14.24
N ALA A 144 15.85 -0.96 12.96
CA ALA A 144 16.20 -2.16 12.20
C ALA A 144 17.71 -2.29 11.97
N ALA A 145 18.53 -1.26 12.25
CA ALA A 145 19.98 -1.37 12.15
C ALA A 145 20.55 -2.48 13.04
N TYR A 146 19.95 -2.72 14.22
CA TYR A 146 20.36 -3.76 15.16
C TYR A 146 19.87 -5.17 14.80
N PHE A 147 19.09 -5.32 13.73
CA PHE A 147 18.62 -6.64 13.31
C PHE A 147 19.69 -7.42 12.58
N THR A 148 19.67 -8.74 12.77
CA THR A 148 20.50 -9.66 11.99
C THR A 148 20.14 -9.57 10.50
N PRO A 149 21.10 -9.83 9.58
CA PRO A 149 20.84 -9.80 8.14
C PRO A 149 19.63 -10.64 7.72
N SER A 150 19.50 -11.85 8.28
CA SER A 150 18.37 -12.74 8.00
C SER A 150 17.02 -12.15 8.44
N LYS A 151 16.99 -11.42 9.56
CA LYS A 151 15.77 -10.76 10.04
C LYS A 151 15.38 -9.57 9.16
N LYS A 152 16.35 -8.77 8.72
CA LYS A 152 16.12 -7.67 7.76
C LYS A 152 15.54 -8.19 6.45
N LYS A 153 16.14 -9.26 5.89
CA LYS A 153 15.64 -9.95 4.70
C LYS A 153 14.21 -10.44 4.91
N LEU A 154 13.96 -11.16 6.00
CA LEU A 154 12.61 -11.68 6.32
C LEU A 154 11.55 -10.57 6.38
N ILE A 155 11.85 -9.41 6.98
CA ILE A 155 10.93 -8.28 7.04
C ILE A 155 10.57 -7.78 5.64
N CYS A 156 11.56 -7.61 4.75
CA CYS A 156 11.33 -7.15 3.40
C CYS A 156 10.43 -8.12 2.61
N TYR A 157 10.69 -9.42 2.70
CA TYR A 157 9.87 -10.45 2.03
C TYR A 157 8.45 -10.54 2.60
N LYS A 158 8.28 -10.45 3.92
CA LYS A 158 6.95 -10.41 4.54
C LYS A 158 6.17 -9.18 4.09
N GLN A 159 6.84 -8.04 3.96
CA GLN A 159 6.19 -6.81 3.54
C GLN A 159 5.83 -6.85 2.05
N ALA A 160 6.66 -7.47 1.19
CA ALA A 160 6.34 -7.66 -0.22
C ALA A 160 5.06 -8.48 -0.45
N GLN A 161 4.79 -9.48 0.41
CA GLN A 161 3.54 -10.24 0.36
C GLN A 161 2.33 -9.44 0.83
N LYS A 162 2.52 -8.51 1.78
CA LYS A 162 1.43 -7.76 2.39
C LYS A 162 1.05 -6.51 1.59
N ASP A 163 2.06 -5.81 1.07
CA ASP A 163 1.93 -4.51 0.41
C ASP A 163 3.15 -4.32 -0.53
N PRO A 164 3.10 -4.91 -1.74
CA PRO A 164 4.20 -4.84 -2.70
C PRO A 164 4.46 -3.40 -3.17
N ASP A 165 3.43 -2.58 -3.30
CA ASP A 165 3.53 -1.19 -3.76
C ASP A 165 4.39 -0.35 -2.79
N ARG A 166 4.23 -0.56 -1.48
CA ARG A 166 5.07 0.11 -0.48
C ARG A 166 6.55 -0.28 -0.58
N VAL A 167 6.84 -1.56 -0.83
CA VAL A 167 8.23 -2.03 -0.99
C VAL A 167 8.84 -1.46 -2.26
N LEU A 168 8.10 -1.51 -3.36
CA LEU A 168 8.53 -1.00 -4.66
C LEU A 168 8.77 0.52 -4.61
N LYS A 169 7.92 1.27 -3.90
CA LYS A 169 8.15 2.69 -3.63
C LYS A 169 9.44 2.92 -2.84
N ALA A 170 9.68 2.15 -1.78
CA ALA A 170 10.89 2.31 -0.97
C ALA A 170 12.17 1.93 -1.74
N LEU A 171 12.09 0.94 -2.65
CA LEU A 171 13.20 0.56 -3.52
C LEU A 171 13.56 1.63 -4.55
N ARG A 172 12.55 2.29 -5.12
CA ARG A 172 12.74 3.33 -6.14
C ARG A 172 13.03 4.71 -5.55
N ASP A 173 12.86 4.88 -4.24
CA ASP A 173 13.09 6.16 -3.57
C ASP A 173 14.58 6.34 -3.24
N PRO A 174 15.28 7.31 -3.88
CA PRO A 174 16.69 7.58 -3.59
C PRO A 174 16.91 8.02 -2.14
N LYS A 175 15.88 8.55 -1.46
CA LYS A 175 15.97 8.99 -0.07
C LYS A 175 16.08 7.82 0.91
N THR A 176 15.68 6.61 0.53
CA THR A 176 15.65 5.45 1.42
C THR A 176 17.03 5.11 1.98
N GLU A 177 18.04 5.07 1.10
CA GLU A 177 19.42 4.76 1.48
C GLU A 177 20.03 5.90 2.32
N THR A 178 19.87 7.15 1.87
CA THR A 178 20.34 8.33 2.61
C THR A 178 19.73 8.39 4.01
N ALA A 179 18.42 8.14 4.14
CA ALA A 179 17.73 8.14 5.42
C ALA A 179 18.28 7.07 6.38
N TYR A 180 18.65 5.91 5.85
CA TYR A 180 19.25 4.85 6.65
C TYR A 180 20.61 5.28 7.24
N TYR A 181 21.51 5.83 6.42
CA TYR A 181 22.81 6.28 6.88
C TYR A 181 22.72 7.46 7.87
N VAL A 182 21.83 8.43 7.60
CA VAL A 182 21.58 9.54 8.52
C VAL A 182 21.07 9.02 9.87
N MET A 183 20.12 8.10 9.88
CA MET A 183 19.63 7.48 11.12
C MET A 183 20.74 6.73 11.86
N LEU A 184 21.60 6.03 11.13
CA LEU A 184 22.76 5.35 11.70
C LEU A 184 23.75 6.35 12.33
N ALA A 185 23.96 7.50 11.70
CA ALA A 185 24.81 8.57 12.22
C ALA A 185 24.28 9.13 13.54
N PHE A 186 22.97 9.39 13.64
CA PHE A 186 22.35 9.78 14.91
C PHE A 186 22.44 8.67 15.97
N SER A 187 22.23 7.41 15.59
CA SER A 187 22.26 6.28 16.52
C SER A 187 23.66 6.03 17.11
N ASN A 188 24.72 6.36 16.37
CA ASN A 188 26.11 6.20 16.80
C ASN A 188 26.73 7.49 17.37
N ASN A 189 25.91 8.51 17.67
CA ASN A 189 26.37 9.82 18.15
C ASN A 189 27.38 10.51 17.21
N ILE A 190 27.36 10.23 15.90
CA ILE A 190 28.12 10.99 14.91
C ILE A 190 27.43 12.34 14.68
N LEU A 191 26.10 12.29 14.53
CA LEU A 191 25.24 13.47 14.52
C LEU A 191 24.48 13.53 15.84
N SER A 192 24.32 14.74 16.35
CA SER A 192 23.49 15.03 17.50
C SER A 192 22.68 16.29 17.24
N VAL A 193 21.73 16.58 18.12
CA VAL A 193 20.98 17.82 18.08
C VAL A 193 21.38 18.68 19.26
N ASP A 194 21.54 19.98 19.01
CA ASP A 194 21.87 20.93 20.05
C ASP A 194 20.84 20.92 21.20
N PRO A 195 21.22 21.35 22.41
CA PRO A 195 20.27 21.42 23.53
C PRO A 195 19.03 22.28 23.23
N SER A 196 19.17 23.29 22.36
CA SER A 196 18.09 24.17 21.92
C SER A 196 17.16 23.55 20.87
N LYS A 197 17.46 22.36 20.34
CA LYS A 197 16.71 21.64 19.28
C LYS A 197 16.55 22.44 17.98
N THR A 198 17.48 23.36 17.74
CA THR A 198 17.51 24.27 16.59
C THR A 198 18.54 23.88 15.55
N ASN A 199 19.56 23.12 15.91
CA ASN A 199 20.66 22.77 15.01
C ASN A 199 21.03 21.29 15.10
N VAL A 200 21.37 20.71 13.96
CA VAL A 200 22.15 19.47 13.90
C VAL A 200 23.61 19.84 14.09
N VAL A 201 24.29 19.14 15.00
CA VAL A 201 25.70 19.33 15.31
C VAL A 201 26.45 18.01 15.17
N TRP A 202 27.76 18.09 14.94
CA TRP A 202 28.63 16.92 15.07
C TRP A 202 28.70 16.47 16.54
N GLY A 203 28.62 15.17 16.79
CA GLY A 203 28.57 14.65 18.16
C GLY A 203 29.89 14.81 18.94
N ASP A 204 31.02 14.90 18.24
CA ASP A 204 32.36 15.07 18.80
C ASP A 204 32.73 16.54 19.01
N THR A 205 32.70 17.37 17.95
CA THR A 205 33.14 18.77 18.01
C THR A 205 32.04 19.73 18.44
N ARG A 206 30.77 19.32 18.37
CA ARG A 206 29.58 20.17 18.53
C ARG A 206 29.50 21.34 17.54
N GLU A 207 30.28 21.29 16.47
CA GLU A 207 30.17 22.26 15.37
C GLU A 207 28.83 22.09 14.65
N ILE A 208 28.27 23.21 14.22
CA ILE A 208 26.96 23.26 13.57
C ILE A 208 27.08 22.70 12.14
N VAL A 209 26.28 21.67 11.86
CA VAL A 209 26.16 21.06 10.53
C VAL A 209 25.11 21.79 9.72
N MET A 210 23.91 21.93 10.30
CA MET A 210 22.79 22.62 9.65
C MET A 210 21.72 23.05 10.66
N PRO A 211 20.99 24.14 10.37
CA PRO A 211 19.82 24.52 11.16
C PRO A 211 18.62 23.60 10.86
N ILE A 212 17.77 23.38 11.87
CA ILE A 212 16.53 22.62 11.80
C ILE A 212 15.37 23.56 12.12
N THR A 213 14.31 23.49 11.31
CA THR A 213 13.05 24.16 11.65
C THR A 213 12.32 23.42 12.77
N LEU A 214 11.90 24.15 13.80
CA LEU A 214 11.11 23.63 14.92
C LEU A 214 9.91 22.79 14.43
N GLY A 215 9.74 21.60 15.02
CA GLY A 215 8.64 20.68 14.72
C GLY A 215 8.88 19.69 13.57
N LYS A 216 9.93 19.83 12.76
CA LYS A 216 10.29 18.81 11.76
C LYS A 216 11.13 17.67 12.34
N LYS A 217 10.96 16.47 11.78
CA LYS A 217 11.78 15.30 12.13
C LYS A 217 13.22 15.52 11.65
N GLN A 218 14.17 15.40 12.57
CA GLN A 218 15.59 15.68 12.36
C GLN A 218 16.17 14.88 11.18
N VAL A 219 15.91 13.56 11.14
CA VAL A 219 16.38 12.68 10.07
C VAL A 219 15.85 13.12 8.71
N ALA A 220 14.56 13.46 8.60
CA ALA A 220 13.96 13.87 7.33
C ALA A 220 14.58 15.18 6.81
N THR A 221 14.78 16.17 7.70
CA THR A 221 15.39 17.45 7.34
C THR A 221 16.82 17.29 6.81
N VAL A 222 17.62 16.41 7.44
CA VAL A 222 19.00 16.13 6.99
C VAL A 222 19.00 15.40 5.65
N VAL A 223 18.07 14.46 5.44
CA VAL A 223 17.94 13.75 4.17
C VAL A 223 17.56 14.70 3.04
N ASP A 224 16.57 15.57 3.26
CA ASP A 224 16.18 16.58 2.27
C ASP A 224 17.36 17.52 1.95
N TYR A 225 18.15 17.90 2.95
CA TYR A 225 19.35 18.71 2.75
C TYR A 225 20.44 18.02 1.92
N ILE A 226 20.64 16.72 2.12
CA ILE A 226 21.58 15.92 1.33
C ILE A 226 21.10 15.79 -0.12
N VAL A 227 19.81 15.55 -0.33
CA VAL A 227 19.22 15.32 -1.65
C VAL A 227 19.14 16.60 -2.48
N ASP A 228 18.98 17.77 -1.86
CA ASP A 228 18.95 19.09 -2.52
C ASP A 228 20.36 19.59 -2.95
N ASP A 229 21.31 18.68 -3.16
CA ASP A 229 22.70 18.90 -3.65
C ASP A 229 23.62 19.77 -2.76
N LYS A 230 23.08 20.40 -1.71
CA LYS A 230 23.84 21.21 -0.74
C LYS A 230 24.55 20.36 0.33
N GLY A 231 24.22 19.08 0.44
CA GLY A 231 24.68 18.18 1.50
C GLY A 231 25.48 16.97 1.02
N ASN A 232 25.95 16.93 -0.22
CA ASN A 232 26.78 15.80 -0.70
C ASN A 232 28.07 15.64 0.09
N ASP A 233 28.76 16.74 0.42
CA ASP A 233 29.96 16.72 1.26
C ASP A 233 29.66 16.19 2.67
N LEU A 234 28.50 16.58 3.22
CA LEU A 234 28.02 16.09 4.50
C LEU A 234 27.78 14.58 4.46
N PHE A 235 27.13 14.08 3.41
CA PHE A 235 26.88 12.64 3.25
C PHE A 235 28.18 11.84 3.13
N LEU A 236 29.15 12.32 2.35
CA LEU A 236 30.47 11.71 2.23
C LEU A 236 31.20 11.64 3.57
N GLU A 237 31.16 12.72 4.36
CA GLU A 237 31.79 12.76 5.67
C GLU A 237 31.10 11.83 6.69
N ILE A 238 29.77 11.78 6.68
CA ILE A 238 29.00 10.82 7.50
C ILE A 238 29.42 9.38 7.17
N ASN A 239 29.48 9.03 5.88
CA ASN A 239 29.88 7.68 5.46
C ASN A 239 31.30 7.33 5.88
N LYS A 240 32.26 8.26 5.74
CA LYS A 240 33.64 8.07 6.22
C LYS A 240 33.68 7.79 7.73
N ARG A 241 32.94 8.56 8.53
CA ARG A 241 32.89 8.39 10.00
C ARG A 241 32.24 7.06 10.39
N ILE A 242 31.18 6.64 9.71
CA ILE A 242 30.53 5.33 9.91
C ILE A 242 31.51 4.18 9.62
N GLN A 243 32.27 4.26 8.52
CA GLN A 243 33.25 3.24 8.15
C GLN A 243 34.42 3.15 9.16
N ARG A 244 34.85 4.28 9.73
CA ARG A 244 35.87 4.27 10.80
C ARG A 244 35.40 3.50 12.02
N LEU A 245 34.14 3.68 12.43
CA LEU A 245 33.55 2.94 13.56
C LEU A 245 33.47 1.43 13.29
N SER A 246 33.05 1.04 12.08
CA SER A 246 32.95 -0.39 11.73
C SER A 246 34.32 -1.08 11.64
N THR A 247 35.36 -0.35 11.24
CA THR A 247 36.74 -0.87 11.17
C THR A 247 37.38 -0.98 12.55
N ALA A 248 37.11 -0.01 13.44
CA ALA A 248 37.64 0.00 14.81
C ALA A 248 37.05 -1.12 15.70
N SER A 249 35.86 -1.64 15.38
CA SER A 249 35.20 -2.68 16.20
C SER A 249 35.62 -4.12 15.88
N ARG A 250 36.51 -4.36 14.90
CA ARG A 250 37.03 -5.71 14.58
C ARG A 250 38.27 -6.01 15.42
N PRO A 251 38.22 -6.89 16.45
CA PRO A 251 39.43 -7.29 17.15
C PRO A 251 40.34 -8.08 16.19
N VAL A 252 41.59 -7.63 16.07
CA VAL A 252 42.65 -8.36 15.36
C VAL A 252 42.79 -9.72 16.04
N ARG A 253 42.41 -10.79 15.36
CA ARG A 253 42.54 -12.17 15.84
C ARG A 253 44.04 -12.48 15.95
N SER A 254 44.63 -12.29 17.14
CA SER A 254 46.03 -12.61 17.39
C SER A 254 46.22 -14.12 17.22
N LYS A 255 47.17 -14.50 16.36
CA LYS A 255 47.53 -15.90 16.12
C LYS A 255 48.16 -16.46 17.41
N ALA A 256 47.41 -17.26 18.15
CA ALA A 256 47.95 -18.04 19.26
C ALA A 256 48.95 -19.07 18.73
N LYS A 257 50.24 -18.88 19.04
CA LYS A 257 51.28 -19.91 18.84
C LYS A 257 50.94 -21.12 19.71
N LYS A 258 50.67 -22.27 19.08
CA LYS A 258 50.55 -23.56 19.77
C LYS A 258 51.93 -23.99 20.28
N THR A 259 52.17 -23.87 21.57
CA THR A 259 53.27 -24.54 22.26
C THR A 259 52.87 -26.00 22.48
N VAL A 260 53.41 -26.92 21.69
CA VAL A 260 53.23 -28.36 21.86
C VAL A 260 54.20 -28.83 22.95
N SER A 261 53.67 -29.08 24.15
CA SER A 261 54.38 -29.80 25.21
C SER A 261 54.38 -31.30 24.86
N ARG A 262 55.57 -31.82 24.51
CA ARG A 262 55.86 -33.25 24.43
C ARG A 262 56.08 -33.75 25.86
N LYS A 263 55.23 -34.66 26.34
CA LYS A 263 55.48 -35.44 27.56
C LYS A 263 56.11 -36.77 27.14
N THR A 264 57.35 -36.97 27.58
CA THR A 264 58.11 -38.22 27.54
C THR A 264 57.97 -38.97 28.87
N ALA A 265 58.03 -40.30 28.75
CA ALA A 265 58.11 -41.35 29.79
C ALA A 265 56.80 -41.69 30.50
#